data_AF-A0A4S8KS17-F1
#
_entry.id   AF-A0A4S8KS17-F1
#
_cell.length_a   1.000
_cell.length_b   1.000
_cell.length_c   1.000
_cell.angle_alpha   90.00
_cell.angle_beta   90.00
_cell.angle_gamma   90.00
#
_symmetry.space_group_name_H-M   'P 1'
#
loop_
_entity.id
_entity.type
_entity.pdbx_description
1 polymer ?
#
loop_
_entity_poly.entity_id
_entity_poly.type
_entity_poly.pdbx_seq_one_letter_code
_entity_poly.pdbx_strand_id
1 'polypeptide(L)'
;MQVKIKVGGQTLTRTVTRSQYPITAAYAFTDYRTQGQTIRPVLVDIATPPTGGLSLTALYVALSRKPELMQEDDRLERLDQVTKVWWSRMSAVP
;
A
#
# COMPACT_ATOMS: atom_id res chain seq x y z
N MET A 1 -13.07 4.45 -20.71
CA MET A 1 -11.78 5.18 -20.82
C MET A 1 -11.84 6.07 -22.05
N GLN A 2 -11.36 7.31 -22.01
CA GLN A 2 -11.26 8.15 -23.21
C GLN A 2 -9.79 8.28 -23.62
N VAL A 3 -9.52 8.19 -24.92
CA VAL A 3 -8.17 8.36 -25.49
C VAL A 3 -8.21 9.38 -26.61
N LYS A 4 -7.14 10.17 -26.68
CA LYS A 4 -6.89 11.12 -27.77
C LYS A 4 -6.13 10.39 -28.87
N ILE A 5 -6.69 10.37 -30.08
CA ILE A 5 -6.05 9.80 -31.26
C ILE A 5 -5.84 10.91 -32.29
N LYS A 6 -4.70 10.88 -33.01
CA LYS A 6 -4.46 11.77 -34.15
C LYS A 6 -4.91 11.08 -35.43
N VAL A 7 -5.83 11.69 -36.16
CA VAL A 7 -6.29 11.22 -37.49
C VAL A 7 -6.24 12.42 -38.43
N GLY A 8 -5.44 12.32 -39.50
CA GLY A 8 -5.31 13.40 -40.48
C GLY A 8 -4.82 14.74 -39.91
N GLY A 9 -3.95 14.72 -38.90
CA GLY A 9 -3.43 15.94 -38.25
C GLY A 9 -4.36 16.55 -37.19
N GLN A 10 -5.62 16.11 -37.09
CA GLN A 10 -6.55 16.54 -36.05
C GLN A 10 -6.54 15.56 -34.87
N THR A 11 -6.66 16.08 -33.65
CA THR A 11 -6.74 15.25 -32.43
C THR A 11 -8.20 15.04 -32.05
N LEU A 12 -8.65 13.79 -32.07
CA LEU A 12 -10.02 13.39 -31.75
C LEU A 12 -10.05 12.62 -30.43
N THR A 13 -11.06 12.87 -29.60
CA THR A 13 -11.30 12.11 -28.38
C THR A 13 -12.27 10.97 -28.68
N ARG A 14 -11.88 9.73 -28.35
CA ARG A 14 -12.70 8.53 -28.53
C ARG A 14 -12.90 7.83 -27.20
N THR A 15 -14.14 7.40 -26.95
CA THR A 15 -14.45 6.48 -25.86
C THR A 15 -14.05 5.07 -26.26
N VAL A 16 -13.28 4.41 -25.40
CA VAL A 16 -12.82 3.03 -25.56
C VAL A 16 -13.46 2.15 -24.50
N THR A 17 -13.98 1.03 -24.99
CA THR A 17 -14.47 -0.10 -24.21
C THR A 17 -13.46 -1.25 -24.33
N ARG A 18 -13.34 -2.06 -23.27
CA ARG A 18 -12.47 -3.25 -23.26
C ARG A 18 -13.35 -4.48 -23.04
N SER A 19 -13.27 -5.44 -23.95
CA SER A 19 -13.84 -6.78 -23.76
C SER A 19 -12.70 -7.74 -23.47
N GLN A 20 -12.63 -8.23 -22.23
CA GLN A 20 -11.64 -9.19 -21.77
C GLN A 20 -12.21 -9.91 -20.56
N TYR A 21 -11.82 -11.18 -20.35
CA TYR A 21 -12.17 -11.88 -19.12
C TYR A 21 -11.66 -11.11 -17.89
N PRO A 22 -12.46 -10.95 -16.83
CA PRO A 22 -12.09 -10.19 -15.63
C PRO A 22 -11.16 -11.02 -14.73
N ILE A 23 -10.09 -11.58 -15.30
CA ILE A 23 -9.12 -12.43 -14.63
C ILE A 23 -7.71 -11.95 -14.94
N THR A 24 -6.82 -12.05 -13.95
CA THR A 24 -5.39 -11.79 -14.10
C THR A 24 -4.63 -12.90 -13.38
N ALA A 25 -3.46 -13.28 -13.90
CA ALA A 25 -2.58 -14.19 -13.17
C ALA A 25 -2.18 -13.53 -11.84
N ALA A 26 -2.33 -14.25 -10.73
CA ALA A 26 -2.19 -13.73 -9.38
C ALA A 26 -0.89 -14.17 -8.69
N TYR A 27 0.15 -14.50 -9.47
CA TYR A 27 1.43 -14.99 -8.93
C TYR A 27 2.16 -13.93 -8.09
N ALA A 28 2.11 -12.68 -8.54
CA ALA A 28 2.65 -11.54 -7.81
C ALA A 28 1.89 -10.28 -8.26
N PHE A 29 1.66 -9.37 -7.31
CA PHE A 29 1.15 -8.04 -7.63
C PHE A 29 2.09 -6.99 -7.08
N THR A 30 2.26 -5.91 -7.81
CA THR A 30 2.96 -4.74 -7.29
C THR A 30 2.11 -4.05 -6.22
N ASP A 31 2.79 -3.39 -5.29
CA ASP A 31 2.23 -2.54 -4.24
C ASP A 31 1.14 -1.57 -4.75
N TYR A 32 1.34 -0.95 -5.91
CA TYR A 32 0.38 -0.04 -6.55
C TYR A 32 -0.92 -0.74 -6.93
N ARG A 33 -0.83 -1.93 -7.54
CA ARG A 33 -2.02 -2.67 -8.02
C ARG A 33 -2.87 -3.23 -6.90
N THR A 34 -2.28 -3.36 -5.73
CA THR A 34 -2.89 -3.95 -4.55
C THR A 34 -3.44 -2.89 -3.59
N GLN A 35 -3.17 -1.61 -3.83
CA GLN A 35 -3.69 -0.51 -3.01
C GLN A 35 -5.23 -0.52 -3.04
N GLY A 36 -5.86 -0.44 -1.85
CA GLY A 36 -7.32 -0.48 -1.73
C GLY A 36 -7.96 -1.86 -1.92
N GLN A 37 -7.16 -2.93 -1.99
CA GLN A 37 -7.66 -4.31 -2.06
C GLN A 37 -7.42 -5.06 -0.75
N THR A 38 -8.41 -5.87 -0.34
CA THR A 38 -8.26 -6.85 0.75
C THR A 38 -7.78 -8.18 0.17
N ILE A 39 -6.48 -8.47 0.27
CA ILE A 39 -5.85 -9.69 -0.25
C ILE A 39 -5.34 -10.51 0.93
N ARG A 40 -5.94 -11.68 1.21
CA ARG A 40 -5.56 -12.58 2.30
C ARG A 40 -5.62 -14.05 1.86
N PRO A 41 -4.65 -14.90 2.23
CA PRO A 41 -3.37 -14.57 2.87
C PRO A 41 -2.38 -13.90 1.88
N VAL A 42 -1.40 -13.14 2.38
CA VAL A 42 -0.41 -12.43 1.56
C VAL A 42 1.02 -12.68 2.02
N LEU A 43 1.92 -12.90 1.06
CA LEU A 43 3.36 -12.86 1.25
C LEU A 43 3.89 -11.54 0.66
N VAL A 44 4.65 -10.80 1.45
CA VAL A 44 5.20 -9.50 1.05
C VAL A 44 6.71 -9.67 0.91
N ASP A 45 7.23 -9.48 -0.30
CA ASP A 45 8.66 -9.39 -0.56
C ASP A 45 9.12 -7.95 -0.29
N ILE A 46 10.08 -7.79 0.61
CA ILE A 46 10.65 -6.50 1.04
C ILE A 46 12.09 -6.31 0.56
N ALA A 47 12.57 -7.18 -0.32
CA ALA A 47 13.88 -7.03 -0.94
C ALA A 47 13.97 -5.70 -1.70
N THR A 48 15.14 -5.06 -1.65
CA THR A 48 15.39 -3.86 -2.46
C THR A 48 15.31 -4.22 -3.95
N PRO A 49 14.45 -3.57 -4.75
CA PRO A 49 14.30 -3.92 -6.15
C PRO A 49 15.61 -3.66 -6.93
N PRO A 50 15.90 -4.42 -8.00
CA PRO A 50 17.06 -4.19 -8.86
C PRO A 50 17.07 -2.80 -9.52
N THR A 51 15.88 -2.21 -9.71
CA THR A 51 15.65 -0.87 -10.27
C THR A 51 14.45 -0.23 -9.59
N GLY A 52 14.57 1.04 -9.19
CA GLY A 52 13.55 1.73 -8.41
C GLY A 52 13.63 1.36 -6.93
N GLY A 53 13.69 2.37 -6.05
CA GLY A 53 13.78 2.12 -4.61
C GLY A 53 12.46 1.62 -4.03
N LEU A 54 12.53 1.00 -2.86
CA LEU A 54 11.37 0.73 -2.03
C LEU A 54 11.09 1.96 -1.17
N SER A 55 9.98 2.66 -1.41
CA SER A 55 9.58 3.77 -0.54
C SER A 55 8.94 3.24 0.75
N LEU A 56 9.06 4.00 1.83
CA LEU A 56 8.37 3.69 3.09
C LEU A 56 6.84 3.61 2.90
N THR A 57 6.30 4.43 1.99
CA THR A 57 4.86 4.42 1.65
C THR A 57 4.45 3.13 0.94
N ALA A 58 5.25 2.64 -0.01
CA ALA A 58 5.04 1.37 -0.69
C ALA A 58 5.08 0.20 0.28
N LEU A 59 6.07 0.21 1.18
CA LEU A 59 6.24 -0.79 2.22
C LEU A 59 5.04 -0.81 3.17
N TYR A 60 4.59 0.36 3.65
CA TYR A 60 3.39 0.46 4.49
C TYR A 60 2.13 -0.07 3.80
N VAL A 61 1.89 0.32 2.55
CA VAL A 61 0.75 -0.15 1.75
C VAL A 61 0.79 -1.68 1.57
N ALA A 62 1.97 -2.27 1.41
CA ALA A 62 2.12 -3.71 1.31
C ALA A 62 1.86 -4.43 2.66
N LEU A 63 2.42 -3.91 3.76
CA LEU A 63 2.34 -4.52 5.08
C LEU A 63 0.97 -4.38 5.75
N SER A 64 0.26 -3.27 5.52
CA SER A 64 -1.09 -3.01 6.04
C SER A 64 -2.14 -4.05 5.65
N ARG A 65 -1.84 -4.92 4.68
CA ARG A 65 -2.70 -6.04 4.28
C ARG A 65 -2.61 -7.25 5.21
N LYS A 66 -1.65 -7.25 6.15
CA LYS A 66 -1.55 -8.24 7.22
C LYS A 66 -2.22 -7.70 8.48
N PRO A 67 -3.41 -8.22 8.85
CA PRO A 67 -4.14 -7.74 10.02
C PRO A 67 -3.33 -7.83 11.32
N GLU A 68 -2.44 -8.82 11.41
CA GLU A 68 -1.59 -9.03 12.58
C GLU A 68 -0.62 -7.87 12.78
N LEU A 69 -0.08 -7.30 11.69
CA LEU A 69 0.81 -6.14 11.77
C LEU A 69 0.06 -4.87 12.19
N MET A 70 -1.18 -4.69 11.74
CA MET A 70 -2.00 -3.54 12.14
C MET A 70 -2.38 -3.62 13.63
N GLN A 71 -2.70 -4.83 14.13
CA GLN A 71 -2.94 -5.04 15.56
C GLN A 71 -1.70 -4.81 16.42
N GLU A 72 -0.51 -5.16 15.90
CA GLU A 72 0.75 -4.85 16.58
C GLU A 72 1.03 -3.35 16.63
N ASP A 73 0.67 -2.58 15.61
CA ASP A 73 0.82 -1.11 15.61
C ASP A 73 -0.05 -0.49 16.73
N ASP A 74 -1.33 -0.87 16.82
CA ASP A 74 -2.24 -0.44 17.89
C ASP A 74 -1.69 -0.81 19.29
N ARG A 75 -1.06 -1.98 19.42
CA ARG A 75 -0.45 -2.44 20.67
C ARG A 75 0.77 -1.60 21.04
N LEU A 76 1.61 -1.27 20.07
CA LEU A 76 2.81 -0.45 20.26
C LEU A 76 2.44 0.98 20.65
N GLU A 77 1.41 1.57 20.04
CA GLU A 77 0.94 2.91 20.41
C GLU A 77 0.45 2.95 21.86
N ARG A 78 -0.30 1.93 22.30
CA ARG A 78 -0.71 1.82 23.71
C ARG A 78 0.48 1.72 24.65
N LEU A 79 1.50 0.94 24.29
CA LEU A 79 2.70 0.81 25.11
C LEU A 79 3.47 2.13 25.19
N ASP A 80 3.63 2.84 24.07
CA ASP A 80 4.27 4.17 24.05
C ASP A 80 3.54 5.16 24.97
N GLN A 81 2.20 5.19 24.93
CA GLN A 81 1.39 6.01 25.85
C GLN A 81 1.66 5.65 27.33
N VAL A 82 1.66 4.35 27.66
CA VAL A 82 1.95 3.88 29.03
C VAL A 82 3.37 4.27 29.45
N THR A 83 4.36 4.09 28.57
CA THR A 83 5.76 4.43 28.82
C THR A 83 5.92 5.92 29.07
N LYS A 84 5.27 6.79 28.29
CA LYS A 84 5.30 8.25 28.49
C LYS A 84 4.70 8.67 29.84
N VAL A 85 3.57 8.08 30.23
CA VAL A 85 2.95 8.33 31.55
C VAL A 85 3.87 7.89 32.68
N TRP A 86 4.51 6.72 32.54
CA TRP A 86 5.44 6.20 33.53
C TRP A 86 6.66 7.12 33.71
N TRP A 87 7.28 7.59 32.61
CA TRP A 87 8.38 8.54 32.65
C TRP A 87 7.98 9.87 33.30
N SER A 88 6.80 10.40 32.95
CA SER A 88 6.27 11.62 33.56
C SER A 88 6.14 11.49 35.08
N ARG A 89 5.61 10.36 35.56
CA ARG A 89 5.50 10.06 36.99
C ARG A 89 6.86 9.99 37.68
N MET A 90 7.84 9.31 37.09
CA MET A 90 9.18 9.24 37.68
C MET A 90 9.88 10.59 37.72
N SER A 91 9.74 11.42 36.67
CA SER A 91 10.32 12.76 36.64
C SER A 91 9.67 13.74 37.61
N ALA A 92 8.46 13.41 38.11
CA ALA A 92 7.72 14.19 39.10
C ALA A 92 7.98 13.72 40.55
N VAL A 93 8.77 12.66 40.76
CA VAL A 93 9.28 12.28 42.07
C VAL A 93 10.53 13.13 42.35
N PRO A 94 10.57 13.94 43.43
CA PRO A 94 11.73 14.75 43.78
C PRO A 94 12.96 13.91 44.17
#